data_AF-D5G4M4-F1
#
_entry.id   AF-D5G4M4-F1
#
_cell.length_a   1.000
_cell.length_b   1.000
_cell.length_c   1.000
_cell.angle_alpha   90.00
_cell.angle_beta   90.00
_cell.angle_gamma   90.00
#
_symmetry.space_group_name_H-M   'P 1'
#
loop_
_entity.id
_entity.type
_entity.pdbx_description
1 polymer ?
#
loop_
_entity_poly.entity_id
_entity_poly.type
_entity_poly.pdbx_seq_one_letter_code
_entity_poly.pdbx_strand_id
1 'polypeptide(L)'
;MLTNTIEELDPRSESDPATVFEDSLSTIFSDPRVQHGEPGKYVLYKSEELGDFKLRLADPDPSNHSLFSHFVWNAALQAAELITTAEFNVAGKKVLEVGAGAGLPGIIAVYCDAEETVLSDYPVPEFLSNIQTNLEINLSRSQLARASVIGHEWGQTDDRLCTTRAGAFDKIIAADCLWMESRHDNLAKSVKTLLARDGELLAIAGFHTGRDKVAGFFDAAERAGLVRVKITEKDVEGAEREWVRDRGQEDPVERKRWLAIGVFRQNGL
;
A
#
# COMPACT_ATOMS: atom_id res chain seq x y z
N MET A 1 -14.64 -11.36 -1.82
CA MET A 1 -13.20 -11.72 -1.68
C MET A 1 -12.40 -10.53 -2.18
N LEU A 2 -11.37 -10.12 -1.43
CA LEU A 2 -10.52 -8.96 -1.72
C LEU A 2 -9.93 -9.03 -3.13
N THR A 3 -9.49 -10.19 -3.58
CA THR A 3 -8.89 -10.35 -4.91
C THR A 3 -9.89 -10.25 -6.06
N ASN A 4 -11.20 -10.27 -5.79
CA ASN A 4 -12.22 -10.07 -6.84
C ASN A 4 -12.45 -8.58 -7.15
N THR A 5 -11.90 -7.68 -6.33
CA THR A 5 -12.00 -6.23 -6.55
C THR A 5 -10.94 -5.73 -7.53
N ILE A 6 -10.15 -6.62 -8.14
CA ILE A 6 -9.11 -6.24 -9.10
C ILE A 6 -9.11 -7.18 -10.31
N GLU A 7 -8.98 -6.58 -11.49
CA GLU A 7 -8.92 -7.28 -12.77
C GLU A 7 -7.70 -6.81 -13.56
N GLU A 8 -6.97 -7.72 -14.20
CA GLU A 8 -5.90 -7.36 -15.12
C GLU A 8 -6.49 -7.03 -16.49
N LEU A 9 -6.10 -5.88 -17.06
CA LEU A 9 -6.54 -5.48 -18.38
C LEU A 9 -5.53 -5.96 -19.41
N ASP A 10 -5.76 -7.15 -19.99
CA ASP A 10 -4.94 -7.65 -21.08
C ASP A 10 -5.38 -7.02 -22.42
N PRO A 11 -4.50 -6.30 -23.14
CA PRO A 11 -4.80 -5.88 -24.51
C PRO A 11 -4.95 -7.06 -25.50
N ARG A 12 -4.62 -8.30 -25.11
CA ARG A 12 -4.74 -9.53 -25.91
C ARG A 12 -5.94 -10.39 -25.53
N SER A 13 -7.03 -9.81 -25.03
CA SER A 13 -8.26 -10.55 -24.71
C SER A 13 -8.95 -11.08 -25.99
N GLU A 14 -8.37 -12.14 -26.56
CA GLU A 14 -8.98 -13.26 -27.26
C GLU A 14 -7.85 -14.26 -27.60
N SER A 15 -7.74 -15.35 -26.83
CA SER A 15 -7.09 -16.64 -27.19
C SER A 15 -5.58 -16.90 -27.01
N ASP A 16 -4.87 -16.37 -25.99
CA ASP A 16 -3.53 -16.88 -25.66
C ASP A 16 -3.59 -18.07 -24.66
N PRO A 17 -3.23 -19.31 -25.06
CA PRO A 17 -3.24 -20.48 -24.18
C PRO A 17 -2.25 -20.38 -23.02
N ALA A 18 -1.20 -19.56 -23.13
CA ALA A 18 -0.20 -19.39 -22.08
C ALA A 18 -0.79 -18.63 -20.87
N THR A 19 -1.57 -17.58 -21.11
CA THR A 19 -2.24 -16.81 -20.05
C THR A 19 -3.26 -17.69 -19.31
N VAL A 20 -4.05 -18.47 -20.04
CA VAL A 20 -5.00 -19.43 -19.43
C VAL A 20 -4.26 -20.48 -18.59
N PHE A 21 -3.09 -20.94 -19.05
CA PHE A 21 -2.26 -21.87 -18.30
C PHE A 21 -1.72 -21.24 -17.02
N GLU A 22 -1.15 -20.04 -17.06
CA GLU A 22 -0.62 -19.33 -15.89
C GLU A 22 -1.71 -19.00 -14.85
N ASP A 23 -2.87 -18.50 -15.29
CA ASP A 23 -4.04 -18.30 -14.42
C ASP A 23 -4.48 -19.62 -13.77
N SER A 24 -4.44 -20.71 -14.54
CA SER A 24 -4.78 -22.03 -14.03
C SER A 24 -3.76 -22.57 -13.02
N LEU A 25 -2.49 -22.12 -13.02
CA LEU A 25 -1.49 -22.56 -12.03
C LEU A 25 -1.91 -22.15 -10.61
N SER A 26 -2.43 -20.94 -10.43
CA SER A 26 -2.93 -20.49 -9.12
C SER A 26 -4.11 -21.35 -8.64
N THR A 27 -5.00 -21.75 -9.56
CA THR A 27 -6.15 -22.61 -9.29
C THR A 27 -5.73 -24.06 -9.02
N ILE A 28 -4.75 -24.59 -9.76
CA ILE A 28 -4.27 -25.97 -9.67
C ILE A 28 -3.43 -26.18 -8.41
N PHE A 29 -2.58 -25.22 -8.06
CA PHE A 29 -1.69 -25.32 -6.89
C PHE A 29 -2.28 -24.70 -5.61
N SER A 30 -3.49 -24.14 -5.68
CA SER A 30 -4.14 -23.44 -4.57
C SER A 30 -3.26 -22.34 -3.94
N ASP A 31 -2.30 -21.78 -4.69
CA ASP A 31 -1.40 -20.75 -4.18
C ASP A 31 -2.12 -19.40 -4.21
N PRO A 32 -2.32 -18.74 -3.06
CA PRO A 32 -3.02 -17.47 -2.99
C PRO A 32 -2.28 -16.39 -3.78
N ARG A 33 -3.02 -15.70 -4.65
CA ARG A 33 -2.50 -14.53 -5.36
C ARG A 33 -2.32 -13.36 -4.40
N VAL A 34 -1.13 -12.78 -4.38
CA VAL A 34 -0.73 -11.69 -3.46
C VAL A 34 -0.48 -10.35 -4.16
N GLN A 35 -0.26 -10.40 -5.47
CA GLN A 35 0.08 -9.27 -6.33
C GLN A 35 -0.71 -9.36 -7.63
N HIS A 36 -0.92 -8.22 -8.29
CA HIS A 36 -1.77 -8.10 -9.46
C HIS A 36 -1.15 -7.22 -10.54
N GLY A 37 -1.30 -7.69 -11.78
CA GLY A 37 -0.86 -7.07 -13.02
C GLY A 37 0.57 -7.38 -13.41
N GLU A 38 0.96 -6.85 -14.57
CA GLU A 38 2.30 -6.97 -15.13
C GLU A 38 2.94 -5.58 -15.33
N PRO A 39 4.28 -5.47 -15.30
CA PRO A 39 4.98 -4.23 -15.63
C PRO A 39 4.48 -3.57 -16.92
N GLY A 40 4.21 -2.27 -16.85
CA GLY A 40 3.73 -1.47 -17.99
C GLY A 40 2.30 -1.71 -18.44
N LYS A 41 1.57 -2.67 -17.83
CA LYS A 41 0.17 -2.96 -18.13
C LYS A 41 -0.77 -2.16 -17.23
N TYR A 42 -2.06 -2.44 -17.35
CA TYR A 42 -3.09 -1.82 -16.53
C TYR A 42 -3.84 -2.88 -15.73
N VAL A 43 -4.29 -2.46 -14.55
CA VAL A 43 -5.29 -3.17 -13.77
C VAL A 43 -6.50 -2.27 -13.54
N LEU A 44 -7.65 -2.87 -13.28
CA LEU A 44 -8.89 -2.20 -12.92
C LEU A 44 -9.24 -2.60 -11.50
N TYR A 45 -9.16 -1.65 -10.56
CA TYR A 45 -9.73 -1.81 -9.23
C TYR A 45 -11.21 -1.44 -9.26
N LYS A 46 -12.08 -2.30 -8.72
CA LYS A 46 -13.53 -2.14 -8.73
C LYS A 46 -14.02 -1.89 -7.30
N SER A 47 -14.52 -0.68 -7.04
CA SER A 47 -15.19 -0.35 -5.80
C SER A 47 -16.70 -0.29 -6.02
N GLU A 48 -17.47 -1.00 -5.21
CA GLU A 48 -18.93 -0.95 -5.26
C GLU A 48 -19.47 0.46 -4.94
N GLU A 49 -18.75 1.21 -4.10
CA GLU A 49 -19.17 2.54 -3.62
C GLU A 49 -18.64 3.68 -4.50
N LEU A 50 -17.40 3.58 -4.99
CA LEU A 50 -16.68 4.68 -5.65
C LEU A 50 -16.55 4.50 -7.17
N GLY A 51 -16.90 3.31 -7.69
CA GLY A 51 -16.74 2.94 -9.09
C GLY A 51 -15.37 2.34 -9.41
N ASP A 52 -15.04 2.32 -10.70
CA ASP A 52 -13.86 1.63 -11.20
C ASP A 52 -12.66 2.58 -11.37
N PHE A 53 -11.47 2.10 -11.03
CA PHE A 53 -10.21 2.83 -11.05
C PHE A 53 -9.20 2.10 -11.91
N LYS A 54 -8.77 2.76 -13.00
CA LYS A 54 -7.80 2.19 -13.93
C LYS A 54 -6.39 2.62 -13.51
N LEU A 55 -5.54 1.66 -13.20
CA LEU A 55 -4.18 1.91 -12.73
C LEU A 55 -3.18 1.36 -13.74
N ARG A 56 -2.28 2.21 -14.21
CA ARG A 56 -1.07 1.79 -14.93
C ARG A 56 -0.03 1.30 -13.94
N LEU A 57 0.64 0.21 -14.27
CA LEU A 57 1.77 -0.31 -13.52
C LEU A 57 3.07 0.20 -14.11
N ALA A 58 4.03 0.50 -13.24
CA ALA A 58 5.35 0.93 -13.67
C ALA A 58 6.00 -0.14 -14.56
N ASP A 59 6.79 0.29 -15.54
CA ASP A 59 7.66 -0.57 -16.33
C ASP A 59 9.12 -0.21 -16.00
N PRO A 60 9.62 -0.69 -14.85
CA PRO A 60 10.90 -0.25 -14.32
C PRO A 60 12.08 -0.74 -15.15
N ASP A 61 13.15 0.04 -15.18
CA ASP A 61 14.46 -0.46 -15.61
C ASP A 61 14.84 -1.71 -14.78
N PRO A 62 15.47 -2.74 -15.38
CA PRO A 62 15.88 -3.96 -14.67
C PRO A 62 16.64 -3.73 -13.37
N SER A 63 17.44 -2.64 -13.28
CA SER A 63 18.16 -2.27 -12.05
C SER A 63 17.24 -1.90 -10.88
N ASN A 64 16.00 -1.49 -11.17
CA ASN A 64 14.99 -1.07 -10.22
C ASN A 64 13.92 -2.15 -9.94
N HIS A 65 13.98 -3.32 -10.60
CA HIS A 65 12.99 -4.40 -10.41
C HIS A 65 12.90 -4.88 -8.97
N SER A 66 14.01 -4.83 -8.24
CA SER A 66 14.08 -5.19 -6.82
C SER A 66 13.30 -4.27 -5.88
N LEU A 67 12.76 -3.15 -6.38
CA LEU A 67 11.93 -2.22 -5.61
C LEU A 67 10.42 -2.54 -5.71
N PHE A 68 10.02 -3.46 -6.60
CA PHE A 68 8.67 -4.02 -6.67
C PHE A 68 7.50 -3.01 -6.81
N SER A 69 7.76 -1.81 -7.35
CA SER A 69 6.77 -0.74 -7.57
C SER A 69 5.79 -0.99 -8.73
N HIS A 70 5.95 -2.11 -9.43
CA HIS A 70 5.26 -2.45 -10.69
C HIS A 70 4.07 -3.43 -10.50
N PHE A 71 3.59 -3.61 -9.27
CA PHE A 71 2.41 -4.43 -8.96
C PHE A 71 1.44 -3.66 -8.06
N VAL A 72 0.17 -4.06 -8.07
CA VAL A 72 -0.75 -3.76 -6.97
C VAL A 72 -0.75 -4.95 -6.02
N TRP A 73 -0.42 -4.71 -4.76
CA TRP A 73 -0.38 -5.73 -3.71
C TRP A 73 -1.71 -5.82 -2.95
N ASN A 74 -2.06 -6.99 -2.40
CA ASN A 74 -3.28 -7.17 -1.62
C ASN A 74 -3.39 -6.17 -0.44
N ALA A 75 -2.27 -5.74 0.13
CA ALA A 75 -2.25 -4.72 1.18
C ALA A 75 -2.81 -3.36 0.71
N ALA A 76 -2.58 -2.98 -0.55
CA ALA A 76 -3.11 -1.74 -1.14
C ALA A 76 -4.62 -1.84 -1.38
N LEU A 77 -5.11 -3.01 -1.82
CA LEU A 77 -6.55 -3.28 -1.92
C LEU A 77 -7.22 -3.16 -0.54
N GLN A 78 -6.62 -3.77 0.49
CA GLN A 78 -7.18 -3.72 1.84
C GLN A 78 -7.13 -2.31 2.43
N ALA A 79 -6.10 -1.52 2.14
CA ALA A 79 -6.06 -0.12 2.53
C ALA A 79 -7.19 0.69 1.87
N ALA A 80 -7.42 0.49 0.56
CA ALA A 80 -8.53 1.12 -0.16
C ALA A 80 -9.90 0.79 0.47
N GLU A 81 -10.14 -0.48 0.81
CA GLU A 81 -11.39 -0.91 1.47
C GLU A 81 -11.57 -0.23 2.85
N LEU A 82 -10.51 -0.18 3.68
CA LEU A 82 -10.58 0.45 5.01
C LEU A 82 -10.82 1.96 4.94
N ILE A 83 -10.29 2.62 3.91
CA ILE A 83 -10.53 4.05 3.67
C ILE A 83 -11.98 4.27 3.21
N THR A 84 -12.44 3.47 2.24
CA THR A 84 -13.78 3.55 1.65
C THR A 84 -14.87 3.35 2.70
N THR A 85 -14.74 2.31 3.52
CA THR A 85 -15.66 1.99 4.63
C THR A 85 -15.51 2.89 5.87
N ALA A 86 -14.59 3.87 5.82
CA ALA A 86 -14.23 4.78 6.90
C ALA A 86 -13.70 4.11 8.19
N GLU A 87 -13.36 2.82 8.17
CA GLU A 87 -12.63 2.15 9.25
C GLU A 87 -11.26 2.80 9.52
N PHE A 88 -10.65 3.38 8.47
CA PHE A 88 -9.54 4.31 8.55
C PHE A 88 -9.95 5.65 7.91
N ASN A 89 -10.79 6.43 8.60
CA ASN A 89 -11.34 7.68 8.11
C ASN A 89 -10.25 8.73 7.77
N VAL A 90 -10.28 9.20 6.52
CA VAL A 90 -9.39 10.23 5.96
C VAL A 90 -10.10 11.55 5.61
N ALA A 91 -11.42 11.64 5.78
CA ALA A 91 -12.18 12.81 5.39
C ALA A 91 -11.71 14.07 6.16
N GLY A 92 -11.39 15.13 5.42
CA GLY A 92 -10.86 16.38 5.96
C GLY A 92 -9.47 16.23 6.59
N LYS A 93 -8.69 15.22 6.21
CA LYS A 93 -7.33 14.96 6.74
C LYS A 93 -6.26 15.19 5.69
N LYS A 94 -5.04 15.51 6.17
CA LYS A 94 -3.82 15.49 5.36
C LYS A 94 -3.24 14.09 5.37
N VAL A 95 -3.20 13.48 4.19
CA VAL A 95 -2.83 12.08 4.00
C VAL A 95 -1.49 11.98 3.29
N LEU A 96 -0.62 11.10 3.76
CA LEU A 96 0.58 10.70 3.05
C LEU A 96 0.54 9.19 2.80
N GLU A 97 0.75 8.79 1.55
CA GLU A 97 1.08 7.41 1.20
C GLU A 97 2.60 7.28 1.02
N VAL A 98 3.22 6.32 1.69
CA VAL A 98 4.64 5.99 1.53
C VAL A 98 4.79 4.66 0.81
N GLY A 99 5.70 4.58 -0.16
CA GLY A 99 5.84 3.39 -1.00
C GLY A 99 4.58 3.15 -1.84
N ALA A 100 4.10 4.20 -2.53
CA ALA A 100 2.80 4.20 -3.16
C ALA A 100 2.65 3.19 -4.32
N GLY A 101 3.72 2.83 -5.03
CA GLY A 101 3.67 1.93 -6.19
C GLY A 101 2.73 2.45 -7.27
N ALA A 102 1.55 1.84 -7.40
CA ALA A 102 0.50 2.31 -8.31
C ALA A 102 -0.34 3.49 -7.76
N GLY A 103 -0.29 3.76 -6.44
CA GLY A 103 -0.94 4.88 -5.77
C GLY A 103 -2.43 4.70 -5.45
N LEU A 104 -2.91 3.46 -5.42
CA LEU A 104 -4.33 3.17 -5.18
C LEU A 104 -4.85 3.74 -3.84
N PRO A 105 -4.24 3.46 -2.68
CA PRO A 105 -4.68 4.03 -1.40
C PRO A 105 -4.77 5.57 -1.41
N GLY A 106 -3.78 6.26 -1.98
CA GLY A 106 -3.80 7.71 -2.10
C GLY A 106 -4.92 8.22 -3.02
N ILE A 107 -5.17 7.57 -4.15
CA ILE A 107 -6.30 7.91 -5.04
C ILE A 107 -7.63 7.78 -4.30
N ILE A 108 -7.83 6.67 -3.59
CA ILE A 108 -9.04 6.43 -2.81
C ILE A 108 -9.19 7.45 -1.69
N ALA A 109 -8.10 7.84 -1.03
CA ALA A 109 -8.14 8.88 0.00
C ALA A 109 -8.66 10.22 -0.55
N VAL A 110 -8.29 10.60 -1.77
CA VAL A 110 -8.81 11.81 -2.43
C VAL A 110 -10.31 11.71 -2.73
N TYR A 111 -10.81 10.53 -3.11
CA TYR A 111 -12.23 10.26 -3.31
C TYR A 111 -13.02 10.26 -2.01
N CYS A 112 -12.42 9.81 -0.91
CA CYS A 112 -12.98 9.84 0.44
C CYS A 112 -12.72 11.17 1.17
N ASP A 113 -12.69 12.28 0.42
CA ASP A 113 -12.64 13.65 0.92
C ASP A 113 -11.45 14.03 1.80
N ALA A 114 -10.27 13.43 1.59
CA ALA A 114 -9.04 13.97 2.16
C ALA A 114 -8.85 15.46 1.79
N GLU A 115 -8.37 16.27 2.74
CA GLU A 115 -8.07 17.69 2.53
C GLU A 115 -6.93 17.85 1.52
N GLU A 116 -5.89 17.04 1.71
CA GLU A 116 -4.68 17.00 0.89
C GLU A 116 -4.15 15.57 0.91
N THR A 117 -3.65 15.08 -0.22
CA THR A 117 -3.02 13.77 -0.32
C THR A 117 -1.66 13.89 -1.02
N VAL A 118 -0.62 13.40 -0.37
CA VAL A 118 0.72 13.31 -0.94
C VAL A 118 1.05 11.84 -1.14
N LEU A 119 1.43 11.46 -2.35
CA LEU A 119 1.88 10.11 -2.66
C LEU A 119 3.40 10.14 -2.82
N SER A 120 4.09 9.30 -2.08
CA SER A 120 5.54 9.23 -2.09
C SER A 120 6.07 7.85 -2.39
N ASP A 121 7.18 7.81 -3.12
CA ASP A 121 7.90 6.58 -3.46
C ASP A 121 9.39 6.90 -3.59
N TYR A 122 10.21 5.87 -3.76
CA TYR A 122 11.64 6.00 -3.98
C TYR A 122 11.91 6.98 -5.14
N PRO A 123 12.92 7.88 -5.06
CA PRO A 123 13.09 9.02 -5.96
C PRO A 123 13.63 8.63 -7.34
N VAL A 124 12.86 7.80 -8.03
CA VAL A 124 13.11 7.24 -9.36
C VAL A 124 12.05 7.81 -10.31
N PRO A 125 12.44 8.54 -11.37
CA PRO A 125 11.47 9.26 -12.22
C PRO A 125 10.37 8.40 -12.83
N GLU A 126 10.67 7.15 -13.20
CA GLU A 126 9.69 6.19 -13.74
C GLU A 126 8.58 5.86 -12.71
N PHE A 127 8.88 5.77 -11.42
CA PHE A 127 7.88 5.48 -10.38
C PHE A 127 6.99 6.70 -10.15
N LEU A 128 7.61 7.86 -9.96
CA LEU A 128 6.89 9.10 -9.67
C LEU A 128 6.01 9.51 -10.86
N SER A 129 6.50 9.34 -12.09
CA SER A 129 5.69 9.60 -13.29
C SER A 129 4.55 8.60 -13.47
N ASN A 130 4.73 7.34 -13.05
CA ASN A 130 3.64 6.36 -13.07
C ASN A 130 2.52 6.72 -12.08
N ILE A 131 2.88 7.08 -10.84
CA ILE A 131 1.92 7.55 -9.83
C ILE A 131 1.19 8.79 -10.35
N GLN A 132 1.91 9.77 -10.91
CA GLN A 132 1.31 10.97 -11.49
C GLN A 132 0.34 10.65 -12.61
N THR A 133 0.69 9.70 -13.50
CA THR A 133 -0.20 9.22 -14.56
C THR A 133 -1.50 8.64 -13.97
N ASN A 134 -1.40 7.85 -12.91
CA ASN A 134 -2.58 7.26 -12.27
C ASN A 134 -3.47 8.29 -11.59
N LEU A 135 -2.90 9.35 -11.00
CA LEU A 135 -3.69 10.49 -10.51
C LEU A 135 -4.44 11.16 -11.66
N GLU A 136 -3.80 11.39 -12.79
CA GLU A 136 -4.41 12.05 -13.96
C GLU A 136 -5.50 11.20 -14.65
N ILE A 137 -5.35 9.87 -14.64
CA ILE A 137 -6.37 8.95 -15.16
C ILE A 137 -7.62 8.98 -14.29
N ASN A 138 -7.46 8.99 -12.97
CA ASN A 138 -8.56 8.72 -12.04
C ASN A 138 -9.16 9.96 -11.38
N LEU A 139 -8.43 11.08 -11.29
CA LEU A 139 -8.91 12.26 -10.58
C LEU A 139 -9.43 13.33 -11.54
N SER A 140 -10.56 13.93 -11.19
CA SER A 140 -11.01 15.18 -11.82
C SER A 140 -10.04 16.33 -11.51
N ARG A 141 -10.10 17.42 -12.27
CA ARG A 141 -9.21 18.59 -12.06
C ARG A 141 -9.27 19.16 -10.64
N SER A 142 -10.46 19.17 -10.02
CA SER A 142 -10.63 19.65 -8.64
C SER A 142 -10.03 18.69 -7.62
N GLN A 143 -10.18 17.38 -7.82
CA GLN A 143 -9.55 16.35 -6.98
C GLN A 143 -8.04 16.36 -7.12
N LEU A 144 -7.52 16.46 -8.35
CA LEU A 144 -6.09 16.52 -8.64
C LEU A 144 -5.41 17.74 -7.98
N ALA A 145 -6.14 18.85 -7.80
CA ALA A 145 -5.61 20.03 -7.11
C ALA A 145 -5.31 19.79 -5.61
N ARG A 146 -5.83 18.71 -5.02
CA ARG A 146 -5.56 18.26 -3.65
C ARG A 146 -4.54 17.13 -3.57
N ALA A 147 -4.03 16.65 -4.71
CA ALA A 147 -3.10 15.52 -4.78
C ALA A 147 -1.73 15.96 -5.30
N SER A 148 -0.66 15.37 -4.80
CA SER A 148 0.69 15.59 -5.34
C SER A 148 1.58 14.36 -5.18
N VAL A 149 2.60 14.27 -6.04
CA VAL A 149 3.60 13.20 -6.00
C VAL A 149 4.96 13.76 -5.63
N ILE A 150 5.69 13.04 -4.77
CA ILE A 150 7.03 13.44 -4.34
C ILE A 150 7.96 12.25 -4.13
N GLY A 151 9.22 12.39 -4.52
CA GLY A 151 10.25 11.39 -4.22
C GLY A 151 10.66 11.45 -2.75
N HIS A 152 10.73 10.29 -2.10
CA HIS A 152 11.19 10.13 -0.73
C HIS A 152 11.85 8.75 -0.56
N GLU A 153 13.13 8.73 -0.19
CA GLU A 153 13.78 7.50 0.28
C GLU A 153 13.55 7.38 1.80
N TRP A 154 13.09 6.21 2.25
CA TRP A 154 12.85 5.98 3.67
C TRP A 154 14.10 6.20 4.52
N GLY A 155 13.94 6.91 5.63
CA GLY A 155 14.99 7.27 6.57
C GLY A 155 15.66 8.62 6.27
N GLN A 156 15.47 9.19 5.08
CA GLN A 156 15.92 10.54 4.76
C GLN A 156 15.11 11.57 5.55
N THR A 157 15.77 12.63 6.01
CA THR A 157 15.15 13.67 6.85
C THR A 157 15.42 15.09 6.36
N ASP A 158 16.24 15.23 5.34
CA ASP A 158 16.67 16.49 4.73
C ASP A 158 16.13 16.69 3.30
N ASP A 159 15.34 15.74 2.80
CA ASP A 159 14.66 15.90 1.52
C ASP A 159 13.50 16.89 1.58
N ARG A 160 12.94 17.21 0.41
CA ARG A 160 11.88 18.20 0.29
C ARG A 160 10.63 17.82 1.07
N LEU A 161 10.28 16.53 1.16
CA LEU A 161 9.11 16.08 1.91
C LEU A 161 9.30 16.37 3.41
N CYS A 162 10.43 15.95 3.98
CA CYS A 162 10.70 16.13 5.40
C CYS A 162 10.93 17.59 5.78
N THR A 163 11.67 18.35 4.97
CA THR A 163 11.99 19.75 5.27
C THR A 163 10.78 20.69 5.18
N THR A 164 9.77 20.34 4.38
CA THR A 164 8.59 21.21 4.18
C THR A 164 7.32 20.71 4.86
N ARG A 165 7.25 19.41 5.21
CA ARG A 165 6.04 18.75 5.73
C ARG A 165 6.28 17.92 7.00
N ALA A 166 7.35 18.21 7.77
CA ALA A 166 7.56 17.58 9.07
C ALA A 166 6.33 17.77 9.97
N GLY A 167 5.84 16.67 10.55
CA GLY A 167 4.67 16.65 11.42
C GLY A 167 3.37 17.17 10.78
N ALA A 168 3.22 17.09 9.45
CA ALA A 168 2.10 17.71 8.74
C ALA A 168 0.92 16.76 8.46
N PHE A 169 1.12 15.44 8.54
CA PHE A 169 0.13 14.47 8.07
C PHE A 169 -0.65 13.85 9.22
N ASP A 170 -1.98 13.97 9.19
CA ASP A 170 -2.86 13.33 10.18
C ASP A 170 -2.94 11.81 9.98
N LYS A 171 -2.74 11.37 8.73
CA LYS A 171 -2.87 9.98 8.30
C LYS A 171 -1.67 9.62 7.42
N ILE A 172 -0.95 8.57 7.79
CA ILE A 172 0.06 7.95 6.92
C ILE A 172 -0.38 6.53 6.57
N ILE A 173 -0.25 6.14 5.32
CA ILE A 173 -0.55 4.81 4.81
C ILE A 173 0.74 4.17 4.31
N ALA A 174 1.07 2.97 4.79
CA ALA A 174 2.14 2.12 4.30
C ALA A 174 1.54 0.75 3.94
N ALA A 175 1.28 0.54 2.65
CA ALA A 175 0.73 -0.71 2.13
C ALA A 175 1.84 -1.54 1.48
N ASP A 176 2.11 -2.72 2.03
CA ASP A 176 3.16 -3.67 1.62
C ASP A 176 4.59 -3.11 1.60
N CYS A 177 4.90 -2.20 2.52
CA CYS A 177 6.24 -1.63 2.70
C CYS A 177 7.16 -2.41 3.67
N LEU A 178 6.67 -3.52 4.25
CA LEU A 178 7.24 -4.16 5.44
C LEU A 178 8.22 -5.32 5.10
N TRP A 179 8.45 -5.60 3.82
CA TRP A 179 9.18 -6.80 3.37
C TRP A 179 10.71 -6.70 3.47
N MET A 180 11.28 -5.49 3.57
CA MET A 180 12.72 -5.25 3.72
C MET A 180 13.09 -5.00 5.18
N GLU A 181 13.57 -6.03 5.88
CA GLU A 181 13.96 -5.91 7.29
C GLU A 181 15.00 -4.80 7.54
N SER A 182 16.00 -4.68 6.67
CA SER A 182 17.04 -3.64 6.76
C SER A 182 16.51 -2.21 6.59
N ARG A 183 15.25 -2.03 6.18
CA ARG A 183 14.62 -0.72 5.98
C ARG A 183 13.54 -0.40 7.02
N HIS A 184 13.25 -1.29 7.96
CA HIS A 184 12.19 -1.05 8.95
C HIS A 184 12.43 0.18 9.81
N ASP A 185 13.62 0.33 10.38
CA ASP A 185 13.95 1.50 11.21
C ASP A 185 13.94 2.80 10.37
N ASN A 186 14.35 2.73 9.11
CA ASN A 186 14.29 3.85 8.18
C ASN A 186 12.85 4.29 7.90
N LEU A 187 11.95 3.34 7.58
CA LEU A 187 10.54 3.62 7.35
C LEU A 187 9.87 4.17 8.62
N ALA A 188 10.13 3.56 9.77
CA ALA A 188 9.61 4.03 11.06
C ALA A 188 10.07 5.46 11.37
N LYS A 189 11.34 5.79 11.08
CA LYS A 189 11.89 7.15 11.22
C LYS A 189 11.19 8.16 10.30
N SER A 190 10.95 7.81 9.04
CA SER A 190 10.21 8.66 8.10
C SER A 190 8.79 8.93 8.59
N VAL A 191 8.05 7.87 8.95
CA VAL A 191 6.70 8.01 9.53
C VAL A 191 6.76 8.91 10.75
N LYS A 192 7.66 8.67 11.69
CA LYS A 192 7.78 9.47 12.92
C LYS A 192 8.05 10.95 12.66
N THR A 193 8.82 11.26 11.62
CA THR A 193 9.17 12.63 11.23
C THR A 193 7.99 13.36 10.59
N LEU A 194 7.18 12.65 9.80
CA LEU A 194 6.13 13.23 8.95
C LEU A 194 4.75 13.21 9.61
N LEU A 195 4.50 12.27 10.52
CA LEU A 195 3.23 12.11 11.21
C LEU A 195 2.97 13.29 12.14
N ALA A 196 1.78 13.88 12.07
CA ALA A 196 1.36 14.97 12.94
C ALA A 196 1.20 14.50 14.39
N ARG A 197 1.08 15.46 15.31
CA ARG A 197 0.66 15.16 16.69
C ARG A 197 -0.70 14.45 16.65
N ASP A 198 -0.83 13.35 17.39
CA ASP A 198 -2.04 12.51 17.44
C ASP A 198 -2.46 11.89 16.08
N GLY A 199 -1.61 12.04 15.05
CA GLY A 199 -1.80 11.41 13.74
C GLY A 199 -1.63 9.90 13.81
N GLU A 200 -2.20 9.20 12.82
CA GLU A 200 -2.22 7.73 12.76
C GLU A 200 -1.51 7.18 11.52
N LEU A 201 -0.72 6.14 11.73
CA LEU A 201 -0.16 5.28 10.68
C LEU A 201 -1.09 4.06 10.51
N LEU A 202 -1.51 3.79 9.29
CA LEU A 202 -2.03 2.52 8.84
C LEU A 202 -0.90 1.74 8.13
N ALA A 203 -0.45 0.64 8.71
CA ALA A 203 0.56 -0.24 8.14
C ALA A 203 -0.04 -1.61 7.84
N ILE A 204 -0.04 -2.01 6.56
CA ILE A 204 -0.62 -3.28 6.12
C ILE A 204 0.43 -4.06 5.34
N ALA A 205 0.57 -5.35 5.60
CA ALA A 205 1.41 -6.24 4.80
C ALA A 205 0.87 -7.67 4.77
N GLY A 206 1.14 -8.37 3.67
CA GLY A 206 0.88 -9.80 3.57
C GLY A 206 2.00 -10.64 4.19
N PHE A 207 1.67 -11.84 4.69
CA PHE A 207 2.69 -12.76 5.22
C PHE A 207 3.46 -13.55 4.15
N HIS A 208 3.34 -13.18 2.87
CA HIS A 208 4.07 -13.81 1.77
C HIS A 208 5.59 -13.64 1.89
N THR A 209 6.05 -12.62 2.60
CA THR A 209 7.47 -12.41 2.95
C THR A 209 7.89 -12.97 4.31
N GLY A 210 6.93 -13.49 5.09
CA GLY A 210 7.11 -14.10 6.41
C GLY A 210 6.69 -13.20 7.58
N ARG A 211 6.12 -13.81 8.62
CA ARG A 211 5.64 -13.12 9.84
C ARG A 211 6.73 -12.32 10.55
N ASP A 212 7.94 -12.85 10.63
CA ASP A 212 9.04 -12.19 11.33
C ASP A 212 9.37 -10.82 10.73
N LYS A 213 9.29 -10.67 9.40
CA LYS A 213 9.52 -9.40 8.73
C LYS A 213 8.38 -8.41 9.01
N VAL A 214 7.14 -8.85 8.85
CA VAL A 214 5.97 -8.00 9.15
C VAL A 214 6.02 -7.51 10.60
N ALA A 215 6.30 -8.43 11.52
CA ALA A 215 6.40 -8.11 12.92
C ALA A 215 7.62 -7.25 13.28
N GLY A 216 8.75 -7.44 12.60
CA GLY A 216 9.95 -6.63 12.77
C GLY A 216 9.70 -5.14 12.52
N PHE A 217 8.85 -4.79 11.55
CA PHE A 217 8.45 -3.41 11.33
C PHE A 217 7.56 -2.88 12.45
N PHE A 218 6.61 -3.68 12.96
CA PHE A 218 5.79 -3.26 14.11
C PHE A 218 6.66 -3.00 15.34
N ASP A 219 7.65 -3.85 15.58
CA ASP A 219 8.65 -3.63 16.64
C ASP A 219 9.45 -2.34 16.38
N ALA A 220 9.83 -2.06 15.12
CA ALA A 220 10.52 -0.82 14.73
C ALA A 220 9.69 0.44 14.93
N ALA A 221 8.39 0.40 14.59
CA ALA A 221 7.45 1.49 14.82
C ALA A 221 7.34 1.83 16.32
N GLU A 222 7.25 0.82 17.17
CA GLU A 222 7.21 1.00 18.63
C GLU A 222 8.54 1.55 19.17
N ARG A 223 9.68 1.03 18.70
CA ARG A 223 11.02 1.58 19.04
C ARG A 223 11.19 3.04 18.61
N ALA A 224 10.58 3.45 17.50
CA ALA A 224 10.56 4.84 17.05
C ALA A 224 9.61 5.74 17.88
N GLY A 225 8.89 5.17 18.85
CA GLY A 225 8.00 5.91 19.74
C GLY A 225 6.58 6.12 19.18
N LEU A 226 6.16 5.31 18.21
CA LEU A 226 4.76 5.21 17.80
C LEU A 226 4.03 4.26 18.76
N VAL A 227 2.82 4.61 19.17
CA VAL A 227 2.01 3.79 20.07
C VAL A 227 1.07 2.92 19.26
N ARG A 228 1.18 1.60 19.45
CA ARG A 228 0.25 0.63 18.87
C ARG A 228 -1.17 0.87 19.39
N VAL A 229 -2.10 1.14 18.48
CA VAL A 229 -3.53 1.27 18.75
C VAL A 229 -4.20 -0.09 18.63
N LYS A 230 -4.01 -0.76 17.48
CA LYS A 230 -4.49 -2.12 17.22
C LYS A 230 -3.64 -2.80 16.17
N ILE A 231 -3.54 -4.13 16.24
CA ILE A 231 -3.08 -4.96 15.13
C ILE A 231 -4.04 -6.13 15.01
N THR A 232 -4.54 -6.37 13.81
CA THR A 232 -5.42 -7.51 13.48
C THR A 232 -4.87 -8.25 12.28
N GLU A 233 -5.36 -9.47 12.06
CA GLU A 233 -5.09 -10.22 10.84
C GLU A 233 -6.41 -10.45 10.10
N LYS A 234 -6.42 -10.22 8.79
CA LYS A 234 -7.58 -10.42 7.92
C LYS A 234 -7.17 -11.15 6.65
N ASP A 235 -7.92 -12.15 6.25
CA ASP A 235 -7.65 -12.87 5.00
C ASP A 235 -8.38 -12.27 3.80
N VAL A 236 -8.06 -12.76 2.61
CA VAL A 236 -8.70 -12.33 1.35
C VAL A 236 -10.20 -12.63 1.28
N GLU A 237 -10.75 -13.53 2.12
CA GLU A 237 -12.19 -13.80 2.20
C GLU A 237 -12.90 -12.92 3.23
N GLY A 238 -12.15 -12.16 4.02
CA GLY A 238 -12.65 -11.29 5.08
C GLY A 238 -12.72 -11.95 6.46
N ALA A 239 -12.19 -13.17 6.60
CA ALA A 239 -12.05 -13.81 7.91
C ALA A 239 -11.01 -13.05 8.75
N GLU A 240 -11.36 -12.76 10.00
CA GLU A 240 -10.50 -12.01 10.91
C GLU A 240 -10.00 -12.91 12.04
N ARG A 241 -8.77 -12.63 12.50
CA ARG A 241 -8.21 -13.26 13.70
C ARG A 241 -7.30 -12.31 14.46
N GLU A 242 -7.08 -12.63 15.72
CA GLU A 242 -6.18 -11.86 16.58
C GLU A 242 -4.73 -11.93 16.08
N TRP A 243 -4.04 -10.79 16.17
CA TRP A 243 -2.61 -10.70 15.92
C TRP A 243 -1.82 -11.43 17.01
N VAL A 244 -0.85 -12.22 16.56
CA VAL A 244 0.19 -12.77 17.43
C VAL A 244 1.57 -12.50 16.82
N ARG A 245 2.53 -12.11 17.67
CA ARG A 245 3.91 -11.82 17.24
C ARG A 245 4.61 -13.04 16.65
N ASP A 246 4.29 -14.22 17.18
CA ASP A 246 4.77 -15.53 16.74
C ASP A 246 3.58 -16.51 16.76
N ARG A 247 3.32 -17.18 15.64
CA ARG A 247 2.26 -18.19 15.49
C ARG A 247 2.85 -19.61 15.39
N GLY A 248 4.15 -19.77 15.66
CA GLY A 248 4.89 -20.99 15.38
C GLY A 248 5.03 -21.24 13.88
N GLN A 249 5.13 -22.52 13.50
CA GLN A 249 5.24 -22.90 12.10
C GLN A 249 3.90 -22.67 11.38
N GLU A 250 3.88 -21.68 10.50
CA GLU A 250 2.78 -21.45 9.57
C GLU A 250 3.02 -22.21 8.26
N ASP A 251 1.93 -22.67 7.64
CA ASP A 251 1.98 -23.17 6.28
C ASP A 251 2.35 -22.01 5.33
N PRO A 252 3.42 -22.14 4.51
CA PRO A 252 3.91 -21.06 3.66
C PRO A 252 2.94 -20.62 2.56
N VAL A 253 2.00 -21.49 2.15
CA VAL A 253 0.99 -21.20 1.14
C VAL A 253 -0.20 -20.53 1.81
N GLU A 254 -0.76 -21.14 2.86
CA GLU A 254 -1.94 -20.61 3.55
C GLU A 254 -1.71 -19.23 4.16
N ARG A 255 -0.51 -18.96 4.71
CA ARG A 255 -0.23 -17.65 5.30
C ARG A 255 -0.29 -16.50 4.29
N LYS A 256 -0.08 -16.76 2.98
CA LYS A 256 -0.15 -15.73 1.93
C LYS A 256 -1.55 -15.13 1.78
N ARG A 257 -2.60 -15.85 2.21
CA ARG A 257 -3.98 -15.36 2.23
C ARG A 257 -4.20 -14.23 3.23
N TRP A 258 -3.34 -14.13 4.24
CA TRP A 258 -3.53 -13.27 5.40
C TRP A 258 -2.71 -11.99 5.30
N LEU A 259 -3.34 -10.89 5.68
CA LEU A 259 -2.75 -9.57 5.85
C LEU A 259 -2.71 -9.22 7.34
N ALA A 260 -1.60 -8.67 7.81
CA ALA A 260 -1.56 -7.96 9.08
C ALA A 260 -1.95 -6.50 8.87
N ILE A 261 -2.83 -5.97 9.71
CA ILE A 261 -3.34 -4.61 9.65
C ILE A 261 -3.01 -3.93 10.98
N GLY A 262 -1.98 -3.10 10.99
CA GLY A 262 -1.54 -2.34 12.15
C GLY A 262 -1.97 -0.89 12.09
N VAL A 263 -2.52 -0.36 13.19
CA VAL A 263 -2.74 1.06 13.39
C VAL A 263 -1.88 1.53 14.55
N PHE A 264 -1.06 2.55 14.29
CA PHE A 264 -0.18 3.18 15.28
C PHE A 264 -0.49 4.67 15.36
N ARG A 265 -0.24 5.29 16.50
CA ARG A 265 -0.46 6.72 16.74
C ARG A 265 0.81 7.41 17.19
N GLN A 266 1.01 8.65 16.74
CA GLN A 266 2.01 9.53 17.32
C GLN A 266 1.57 9.99 18.71
N ASN A 267 2.38 9.74 19.74
CA ASN A 267 2.15 10.34 21.06
C ASN A 267 2.12 11.87 20.98
N GLY A 268 1.02 12.47 21.41
CA GLY A 268 0.99 13.88 21.79
C GLY A 268 1.55 14.05 23.20
N LEU A 269 2.83 14.43 23.31
CA LEU A 269 3.33 15.08 24.53
C LEU A 269 2.85 16.53 24.50
#